data_AF-A0A5P0ZSS1-F1
#
_entry.id   AF-A0A5P0ZSS1-F1
#
_cell.length_a   1.000
_cell.length_b   1.000
_cell.length_c   1.000
_cell.angle_alpha   90.00
_cell.angle_beta   90.00
_cell.angle_gamma   90.00
#
_symmetry.space_group_name_H-M   'P 1'
#
loop_
_entity.id
_entity.type
_entity.pdbx_description
1 polymer ?
#
loop_
_entity_poly.entity_id
_entity_poly.type
_entity_poly.pdbx_seq_one_letter_code
_entity_poly.pdbx_strand_id
1 'polypeptide(L)'
;MYWAAIIRETFSKLYKDNINGAGYRVFFFLCSEANIDTNIASVSQKRIAEVLGMNKSTVSKAIHLLLDDQYLARTSSGFMINPNLIYAGKGYENEREALREDFSDNLTKIGINQKFELDEETGQLEEPFR
;
A
#
# COMPACT_ATOMS: atom_id res chain seq x y z
N MET A 1 -6.87 19.00 -4.99
CA MET A 1 -6.24 17.86 -4.31
C MET A 1 -6.98 17.57 -3.02
N TYR A 2 -7.81 16.51 -3.00
CA TYR A 2 -8.65 16.15 -1.86
C TYR A 2 -7.97 15.10 -0.98
N TRP A 3 -6.84 15.46 -0.37
CA TRP A 3 -6.13 14.58 0.57
C TRP A 3 -7.04 13.97 1.64
N ALA A 4 -7.99 14.76 2.14
CA ALA A 4 -8.96 14.30 3.12
C ALA A 4 -9.90 13.21 2.55
N ALA A 5 -10.28 13.28 1.27
CA ALA A 5 -11.11 12.26 0.63
C ALA A 5 -10.33 10.95 0.45
N ILE A 6 -9.08 11.04 -0.04
CA ILE A 6 -8.18 9.88 -0.22
C ILE A 6 -7.95 9.15 1.10
N ILE A 7 -7.62 9.90 2.17
CA ILE A 7 -7.41 9.32 3.50
C ILE A 7 -8.72 8.74 4.05
N ARG A 8 -9.87 9.37 3.81
CA ARG A 8 -11.17 8.84 4.22
C ARG A 8 -11.49 7.52 3.53
N GLU A 9 -11.30 7.41 2.21
CA GLU A 9 -11.54 6.16 1.49
C GLU A 9 -10.55 5.07 1.89
N THR A 10 -9.29 5.43 2.12
CA THR A 10 -8.29 4.51 2.65
C THR A 10 -8.68 3.97 4.03
N PHE A 11 -9.09 4.83 4.96
CA PHE A 11 -9.55 4.38 6.27
C PHE A 11 -10.86 3.61 6.21
N SER A 12 -11.77 3.97 5.31
CA SER A 12 -12.99 3.22 5.03
C SER A 12 -12.67 1.79 4.57
N LYS A 13 -11.70 1.64 3.66
CA LYS A 13 -11.23 0.34 3.19
C LYS A 13 -10.53 -0.44 4.29
N LEU A 14 -9.59 0.18 5.01
CA LEU A 14 -8.91 -0.43 6.16
C LEU A 14 -9.92 -0.98 7.17
N TYR A 15 -10.94 -0.20 7.53
CA TYR A 15 -11.97 -0.60 8.48
C TYR A 15 -12.86 -1.75 7.98
N LYS A 16 -13.15 -1.81 6.67
CA LYS A 16 -14.00 -2.85 6.07
C LYS A 16 -13.25 -4.16 5.85
N ASP A 17 -11.96 -4.08 5.55
CA ASP A 17 -11.13 -5.25 5.33
C ASP A 17 -10.79 -5.92 6.67
N ASN A 18 -10.71 -7.26 6.68
CA ASN A 18 -10.44 -8.02 7.90
C ASN A 18 -8.94 -8.06 8.24
N ILE A 19 -8.30 -6.89 8.27
CA ILE A 19 -6.90 -6.73 8.67
C ILE A 19 -6.82 -6.89 10.18
N ASN A 20 -5.99 -7.82 10.64
CA ASN A 20 -5.77 -8.01 12.07
C ASN A 20 -4.82 -6.93 12.64
N GLY A 21 -4.74 -6.83 13.97
CA GLY A 21 -3.90 -5.84 14.65
C GLY A 21 -2.41 -5.88 14.25
N ALA A 22 -1.87 -7.06 13.90
CA ALA A 22 -0.50 -7.15 13.40
C ALA A 22 -0.37 -6.58 11.98
N GLY A 23 -1.34 -6.84 11.11
CA GLY A 23 -1.45 -6.26 9.77
C GLY A 23 -1.45 -4.73 9.80
N TYR A 24 -2.27 -4.12 10.65
CA TYR A 24 -2.28 -2.65 10.79
C TYR A 24 -0.93 -2.10 11.24
N ARG A 25 -0.32 -2.70 12.27
CA ARG A 25 0.99 -2.24 12.77
C ARG A 25 2.09 -2.37 11.72
N VAL A 26 2.10 -3.44 10.95
CA VAL A 26 3.05 -3.64 9.84
C VAL A 26 2.79 -2.63 8.72
N PHE A 27 1.53 -2.45 8.31
CA PHE A 27 1.18 -1.50 7.26
C PHE A 27 1.61 -0.07 7.62
N PHE A 28 1.24 0.42 8.81
CA PHE A 28 1.60 1.77 9.23
C PHE A 28 3.11 1.95 9.43
N PHE A 29 3.82 0.91 9.88
CA PHE A 29 5.29 0.94 9.93
C PHE A 29 5.90 1.08 8.52
N LEU A 30 5.40 0.33 7.54
CA LEU A 30 5.87 0.46 6.16
C LEU A 30 5.57 1.85 5.60
N CYS A 31 4.39 2.40 5.87
CA CYS A 31 4.06 3.79 5.49
C CYS A 31 5.05 4.81 6.10
N SER A 32 5.50 4.63 7.34
CA SER A 32 6.47 5.54 7.97
C SER A 32 7.89 5.40 7.42
N GLU A 33 8.22 4.26 6.82
CA GLU A 33 9.54 3.97 6.23
C GLU A 33 9.57 4.18 4.70
N ALA A 34 8.44 4.60 4.13
CA ALA A 34 8.30 4.77 2.69
C ALA A 34 9.18 5.91 2.19
N ASN A 35 9.95 5.66 1.13
CA ASN A 35 10.63 6.72 0.42
C ASN A 35 9.61 7.62 -0.29
N ILE A 36 9.79 8.94 -0.12
CA ILE A 36 8.84 9.96 -0.60
C ILE A 36 8.66 9.98 -2.13
N ASP A 37 9.69 9.61 -2.88
CA ASP A 37 9.69 9.69 -4.34
C ASP A 37 9.18 8.41 -5.01
N THR A 38 9.25 7.26 -4.30
CA THR A 38 8.95 5.94 -4.88
C THR A 38 7.80 5.22 -4.19
N ASN A 39 7.35 5.70 -3.04
CA ASN A 39 6.38 5.02 -2.17
C ASN A 39 6.82 3.59 -1.77
N ILE A 40 8.12 3.29 -1.84
CA ILE A 40 8.72 1.99 -1.49
C ILE A 40 9.34 2.07 -0.10
N ALA A 41 8.98 1.12 0.75
CA ALA A 41 9.64 0.84 2.02
C ALA A 41 10.68 -0.28 1.83
N SER A 42 11.96 0.10 1.78
CA SER A 42 13.10 -0.83 1.65
C SER A 42 13.57 -1.38 2.99
N VAL A 43 12.67 -2.11 3.67
CA VAL A 43 12.93 -2.70 5.00
C VAL A 43 12.78 -4.22 4.98
N SER A 44 13.68 -4.92 5.67
CA SER A 44 13.62 -6.38 5.79
C SER A 44 12.55 -6.81 6.79
N GLN A 45 11.94 -7.99 6.59
CA GLN A 45 11.01 -8.57 7.57
C GLN A 45 11.63 -8.76 8.96
N LYS A 46 12.95 -9.01 9.01
CA LYS A 46 13.71 -9.10 10.26
C LYS A 46 13.68 -7.77 11.00
N ARG A 47 13.93 -6.66 10.30
CA ARG A 47 13.88 -5.32 10.88
C ARG A 47 12.48 -4.96 11.36
N ILE A 48 11.45 -5.27 10.57
CA ILE A 48 10.05 -5.07 10.97
C ILE A 48 9.73 -5.82 12.27
N ALA A 49 10.13 -7.10 12.34
CA ALA A 49 9.94 -7.94 13.52
C ALA A 49 10.61 -7.37 14.77
N GLU A 50 11.87 -6.91 14.64
CA GLU A 50 12.63 -6.29 15.73
C GLU A 50 11.98 -5.00 16.22
N VAL A 51 11.63 -4.07 15.32
CA VAL A 51 11.05 -2.77 15.69
C VAL A 51 9.67 -2.93 16.32
N LEU A 52 8.85 -3.84 15.79
CA LEU A 52 7.49 -4.03 16.27
C LEU A 52 7.39 -4.98 17.47
N GLY A 53 8.49 -5.61 17.89
CA GLY A 53 8.48 -6.63 18.94
C GLY A 53 7.63 -7.84 18.55
N MET A 54 7.62 -8.20 17.27
CA MET A 54 6.84 -9.31 16.72
C MET A 54 7.75 -10.46 16.32
N ASN A 55 7.24 -11.68 16.32
CA ASN A 55 7.97 -12.79 15.70
C ASN A 55 7.91 -12.68 14.16
N LYS A 56 8.90 -13.25 13.48
CA LYS A 56 9.01 -13.19 12.00
C LYS A 56 7.82 -13.85 11.28
N SER A 57 7.21 -14.90 11.85
CA SER A 57 6.09 -15.59 11.19
C SER A 57 4.81 -14.75 11.21
N THR A 58 4.55 -14.01 12.28
CA THR A 58 3.48 -13.01 12.39
C THR A 58 3.69 -11.88 11.38
N VAL A 59 4.92 -11.34 11.25
CA VAL A 59 5.24 -10.32 10.24
C VAL A 59 5.03 -10.85 8.83
N SER A 60 5.49 -12.08 8.55
CA SER A 60 5.30 -12.70 7.23
C SER A 60 3.82 -12.84 6.88
N LYS A 61 3.00 -13.37 7.80
CA LYS A 61 1.55 -13.49 7.62
C LYS A 61 0.86 -12.14 7.41
N ALA A 62 1.25 -11.12 8.18
CA ALA A 62 0.75 -9.76 8.00
C ALA A 62 1.08 -9.19 6.62
N ILE A 63 2.32 -9.37 6.15
CA ILE A 63 2.73 -8.93 4.81
C ILE A 63 1.95 -9.66 3.72
N HIS A 64 1.75 -10.98 3.85
CA HIS A 64 0.94 -11.74 2.89
C HIS A 64 -0.49 -11.20 2.81
N LEU A 65 -1.13 -10.98 3.95
CA LEU A 65 -2.47 -10.37 3.98
C LEU A 65 -2.51 -9.02 3.26
N LEU A 66 -1.55 -8.14 3.52
CA LEU A 66 -1.47 -6.82 2.90
C LEU A 66 -1.17 -6.88 1.39
N LEU A 67 -0.43 -7.89 0.93
CA LEU A 67 -0.20 -8.14 -0.50
C LEU A 67 -1.48 -8.66 -1.17
N ASP A 68 -2.15 -9.63 -0.54
CA ASP A 68 -3.37 -10.24 -1.06
C ASP A 68 -4.48 -9.20 -1.21
N ASP A 69 -4.60 -8.28 -0.25
CA ASP A 69 -5.57 -7.18 -0.28
C ASP A 69 -5.08 -5.93 -1.02
N GLN A 70 -3.91 -6.01 -1.65
CA GLN A 70 -3.29 -4.96 -2.46
C GLN A 70 -3.11 -3.62 -1.75
N TYR A 71 -2.85 -3.66 -0.45
CA TYR A 71 -2.28 -2.52 0.27
C TYR A 71 -0.82 -2.31 -0.10
N LEU A 72 -0.15 -3.40 -0.50
CA LEU A 72 1.25 -3.43 -0.90
C LEU A 72 1.41 -4.16 -2.24
N ALA A 73 2.47 -3.81 -2.97
CA ALA A 73 3.04 -4.62 -4.03
C ALA A 73 4.49 -4.98 -3.68
N ARG A 74 4.93 -6.18 -4.07
CA ARG A 74 6.32 -6.60 -3.87
C ARG A 74 7.19 -6.01 -4.96
N THR A 75 8.31 -5.42 -4.57
CA THR A 75 9.33 -4.90 -5.51
C THR A 75 10.65 -5.65 -5.32
N SER A 76 11.63 -5.38 -6.19
CA SER A 76 12.99 -5.91 -6.04
C SER A 76 13.70 -5.37 -4.79
N SER A 77 13.32 -4.19 -4.31
CA SER A 77 13.98 -3.47 -3.21
C SER A 77 13.16 -3.42 -1.91
N GLY A 78 11.92 -3.94 -1.89
CA GLY A 78 11.07 -3.89 -0.71
C GLY A 78 9.58 -4.06 -1.01
N PHE A 79 8.77 -3.20 -0.39
CA PHE A 79 7.32 -3.18 -0.53
C PHE A 79 6.87 -1.78 -0.95
N MET A 80 6.20 -1.68 -2.09
CA MET A 80 5.56 -0.44 -2.53
C MET A 80 4.18 -0.34 -1.89
N ILE A 81 3.89 0.78 -1.24
CA ILE A 81 2.54 1.07 -0.74
C ILE A 81 1.66 1.44 -1.93
N ASN A 82 0.41 0.99 -1.94
CA ASN A 82 -0.53 1.29 -3.01
C ASN A 82 -0.81 2.80 -3.09
N PRO A 83 -0.41 3.50 -4.17
CA PRO A 83 -0.60 4.94 -4.31
C PRO A 83 -2.06 5.36 -4.52
N ASN A 84 -2.96 4.41 -4.83
CA ASN A 84 -4.40 4.65 -4.80
C ASN A 84 -4.92 4.86 -3.37
N LEU A 85 -4.21 4.33 -2.36
CA LEU A 85 -4.55 4.49 -0.94
C LEU A 85 -3.76 5.64 -0.31
N ILE A 86 -2.44 5.51 -0.30
CA ILE A 86 -1.54 6.44 0.38
C ILE A 86 -0.34 6.68 -0.51
N TYR A 87 0.03 7.95 -0.65
CA TYR A 87 1.29 8.35 -1.26
C TYR A 87 2.10 9.21 -0.28
N ALA A 88 3.41 8.98 -0.21
CA ALA A 88 4.30 9.69 0.72
C ALA A 88 4.69 11.12 0.23
N GLY A 89 4.66 11.39 -1.08
CA GLY A 89 4.90 12.71 -1.72
C GLY A 89 5.19 12.55 -3.23
N LYS A 90 5.62 13.56 -4.03
CA LYS A 90 5.28 14.99 -4.05
C LYS A 90 3.98 15.18 -4.86
N GLY A 91 3.23 16.24 -4.56
CA GLY A 91 1.84 16.43 -5.00
C GLY A 91 1.59 16.76 -6.48
N TYR A 92 2.50 16.47 -7.41
CA TYR A 92 2.22 16.70 -8.84
C TYR A 92 1.44 15.52 -9.43
N GLU A 93 0.48 15.80 -10.31
CA GLU A 93 -0.45 14.81 -10.88
C GLU A 93 0.28 13.73 -11.68
N ASN A 94 1.16 14.15 -12.58
CA ASN A 94 1.96 13.26 -13.41
C ASN A 94 2.85 12.30 -12.59
N GLU A 95 3.29 12.71 -11.40
CA GLU A 95 4.11 11.87 -10.53
C GLU A 95 3.27 10.81 -9.80
N ARG A 96 2.02 11.14 -9.43
CA ARG A 96 1.10 10.17 -8.82
C ARG A 96 0.66 9.10 -9.80
N GLU A 97 0.34 9.50 -11.02
CA GLU A 97 -0.04 8.58 -12.08
C GLU A 97 1.09 7.58 -12.36
N ALA A 98 2.33 8.06 -12.50
CA ALA A 98 3.50 7.21 -12.66
C ALA A 98 3.66 6.20 -11.50
N LEU A 99 3.44 6.62 -10.24
CA LEU A 99 3.48 5.69 -9.11
C LEU A 99 2.37 4.64 -9.17
N ARG A 100 1.15 5.01 -9.62
CA ARG A 100 0.05 4.05 -9.80
C ARG A 100 0.36 3.05 -10.91
N GLU A 101 0.93 3.51 -12.02
CA GLU A 101 1.41 2.65 -13.11
C GLU A 101 2.50 1.69 -12.60
N ASP A 102 3.50 2.20 -11.89
CA ASP A 102 4.56 1.38 -11.28
C ASP A 102 3.97 0.31 -10.34
N PHE A 103 2.95 0.66 -9.55
CA PHE A 103 2.25 -0.29 -8.69
C PHE A 103 1.54 -1.38 -9.51
N SER A 104 0.77 -0.99 -10.52
CA SER A 104 0.07 -1.91 -11.44
C SER A 104 1.04 -2.84 -12.17
N ASP A 105 2.18 -2.32 -12.62
CA ASP A 105 3.26 -3.10 -13.23
C ASP A 105 3.83 -4.14 -12.28
N ASN A 106 4.02 -3.78 -10.99
CA ASN A 106 4.50 -4.73 -9.98
C ASN A 106 3.50 -5.87 -9.72
N LEU A 107 2.20 -5.60 -9.81
CA LEU A 107 1.17 -6.66 -9.73
C LEU A 107 1.13 -7.52 -11.00
N THR A 108 1.21 -6.89 -12.17
CA THR A 108 1.15 -7.58 -13.46
C THR A 108 2.34 -8.51 -13.67
N LYS A 109 3.54 -8.12 -13.22
CA LYS A 109 4.76 -8.96 -13.24
C LYS A 109 4.58 -10.29 -12.50
N ILE A 110 3.65 -10.37 -11.54
CA ILE A 110 3.33 -11.59 -10.79
C ILE A 110 1.97 -12.20 -11.18
N GLY A 111 1.36 -11.72 -12.26
CA GLY A 111 0.10 -12.25 -12.81
C GLY A 111 -1.15 -11.90 -12.00
N ILE A 112 -1.12 -10.78 -11.26
CA ILE A 112 -2.25 -10.30 -10.46
C ILE A 112 -2.81 -9.02 -11.09
N ASN A 113 -4.13 -8.96 -11.26
CA ASN A 113 -4.83 -7.74 -11.70
C ASN A 113 -5.07 -6.80 -10.52
N GLN A 114 -4.99 -5.50 -10.76
CA GLN A 114 -5.32 -4.49 -9.75
C GLN A 114 -6.80 -4.57 -9.36
N LYS A 115 -7.09 -4.52 -8.06
CA LYS A 115 -8.45 -4.64 -7.50
C LYS A 115 -9.21 -3.33 -7.50
N PHE A 116 -8.51 -2.21 -7.38
CA PHE A 116 -9.14 -0.90 -7.22
C PHE A 116 -8.23 0.24 -7.69
N GLU A 117 -8.85 1.35 -8.07
CA GLU A 117 -8.22 2.59 -8.52
C GLU A 117 -8.87 3.79 -7.83
N LEU A 118 -8.10 4.86 -7.62
CA LEU A 118 -8.64 6.11 -7.10
C LEU A 118 -9.13 6.98 -8.26
N ASP A 119 -10.41 7.30 -8.28
CA ASP A 119 -10.96 8.38 -9.10
C ASP A 119 -10.58 9.73 -8.48
N GLU A 120 -9.75 10.53 -9.17
CA GLU A 120 -9.31 11.84 -8.68
C GLU A 120 -10.40 12.93 -8.73
N GLU A 121 -11.43 12.77 -9.58
CA GLU A 121 -12.54 13.71 -9.69
C GLU A 121 -13.50 13.58 -8.50
N THR A 122 -13.86 12.34 -8.16
CA THR A 122 -14.80 12.06 -7.07
C THR A 122 -14.11 11.78 -5.73
N GLY A 123 -12.82 11.44 -5.76
CA GLY A 123 -12.05 11.00 -4.60
C GLY A 123 -12.46 9.63 -4.08
N GLN A 124 -13.10 8.81 -4.91
CA GLN A 124 -13.60 7.47 -4.55
C GLN A 124 -12.63 6.37 -4.99
N LEU A 125 -12.61 5.26 -4.23
CA LEU A 125 -11.94 4.03 -4.66
C LEU A 125 -12.92 3.19 -5.47
N GLU A 126 -12.66 3.06 -6.76
CA GLU A 126 -13.46 2.26 -7.68
C GLU A 126 -12.87 0.86 -7.81
N GLU A 127 -13.73 -0.15 -8.01
CA GLU A 127 -13.32 -1.52 -8.32
C GLU A 127 -13.51 -1.73 -9.83
N PRO A 128 -12.46 -1.54 -10.67
CA PRO A 128 -12.60 -1.55 -12.14
C PRO A 128 -12.98 -2.92 -12.70
N PHE A 129 -12.91 -3.98 -11.89
CA PHE A 129 -13.26 -5.34 -12.27
C PHE A 129 -14.34 -5.89 -11.32
N ARG A 130 -15.60 -5.52 -11.57
CA ARG A 130 -16.79 -6.20 -11.02
C ARG A 130 -17.62 -6.85 -12.11
#